data_AF-A0A847B3X3-F1
#
_entry.id   AF-A0A847B3X3-F1
#
_cell.length_a   1.000
_cell.length_b   1.000
_cell.length_c   1.000
_cell.angle_alpha   90.00
_cell.angle_beta   90.00
_cell.angle_gamma   90.00
#
_symmetry.space_group_name_H-M   'P 1'
#
loop_
_entity.id
_entity.type
_entity.pdbx_description
1 polymer ?
#
loop_
_entity_poly.entity_id
_entity_poly.type
_entity_poly.pdbx_seq_one_letter_code
_entity_poly.pdbx_strand_id
1 'polypeptide(L)'
;MNNRNKEALRDGFGSLINNAAAIRGAKNGPLWVTIAMFVLSILLPIIPIFVAQTNINGSFFLNTYSYGIEKHLTSIGLDLKDNRNAEFIIGEDHLLSVTENNVPINFDDYGTVQPYAAYTNAVTNQYDFLVYLVDAPTISDKRVINTNIVTMFYELGTTQESSSSDDAYRPSYLILYKDGLYVSLFENSSIEPIANSYVGDFKTTKPSTTFLTDLLTVRDKNEQLVTASILSVAYTDGVLKNFKNVLNVSYETQKVYNLWMSSGVYAAVFLGLGILMGFLMWVLTRGKNNPNNYFSWWLCAKIEARLAFSPALITLVVGFFLASQAPLIYIMTLGVRVMWISMKELRPVQA
;
A
#
# COMPACT_ATOMS: atom_id res chain seq x y z
N MET A 1 34.46 7.78 -28.59
CA MET A 1 34.33 6.66 -27.64
C MET A 1 35.49 5.68 -27.87
N ASN A 2 36.33 5.45 -26.85
CA ASN A 2 37.56 4.65 -26.98
C ASN A 2 37.23 3.18 -27.34
N ASN A 3 38.05 2.48 -28.13
CA ASN A 3 37.76 1.11 -28.60
C ASN A 3 37.54 0.12 -27.44
N ARG A 4 38.29 0.30 -26.34
CA ARG A 4 38.13 -0.47 -25.10
C ARG A 4 36.75 -0.30 -24.45
N ASN A 5 36.13 0.87 -24.58
CA ASN A 5 34.78 1.13 -24.07
C ASN A 5 33.71 0.49 -24.96
N LYS A 6 33.94 0.41 -26.28
CA LYS A 6 33.04 -0.30 -27.22
C LYS A 6 33.01 -1.80 -26.93
N GLU A 7 34.18 -2.42 -26.73
CA GLU A 7 34.28 -3.84 -26.40
C GLU A 7 33.69 -4.15 -25.02
N ALA A 8 33.95 -3.29 -24.03
CA ALA A 8 33.36 -3.42 -22.70
C ALA A 8 31.83 -3.36 -22.70
N LEU A 9 31.24 -2.48 -23.52
CA LEU A 9 29.78 -2.39 -23.70
C LEU A 9 29.25 -3.59 -24.49
N ARG A 10 29.95 -4.04 -25.54
CA ARG A 10 29.58 -5.24 -26.29
C ARG A 10 29.55 -6.48 -25.40
N ASP A 11 30.56 -6.67 -24.56
CA ASP A 11 30.63 -7.82 -23.65
C ASP A 11 29.66 -7.67 -22.47
N GLY A 12 29.33 -6.42 -22.08
CA GLY A 12 28.24 -6.11 -21.16
C GLY A 12 26.88 -6.52 -21.73
N PHE A 13 26.45 -5.96 -22.86
CA PHE A 13 25.17 -6.37 -23.46
C PHE A 13 25.18 -7.84 -23.93
N GLY A 14 26.34 -8.37 -24.31
CA GLY A 14 26.54 -9.79 -24.58
C GLY A 14 26.28 -10.68 -23.37
N SER A 15 26.52 -10.16 -22.15
CA SER A 15 26.18 -10.87 -20.91
C SER A 15 24.68 -10.98 -20.68
N LEU A 16 23.82 -10.34 -21.48
CA LEU A 16 22.38 -10.55 -21.41
C LEU A 16 21.95 -11.92 -21.95
N ILE A 17 22.68 -12.42 -22.95
CA ILE A 17 22.31 -13.62 -23.71
C ILE A 17 23.30 -14.75 -23.45
N ASN A 18 24.57 -14.44 -23.16
CA ASN A 18 25.63 -15.42 -23.07
C ASN A 18 26.41 -15.34 -21.74
N ASN A 19 26.44 -16.44 -21.00
CA ASN A 19 27.17 -16.56 -19.74
C ASN A 19 28.71 -16.46 -19.93
N ALA A 20 29.26 -16.89 -21.06
CA ALA A 20 30.68 -16.72 -21.37
C ALA A 20 31.06 -15.24 -21.54
N ALA A 21 30.15 -14.42 -22.07
CA ALA A 21 30.35 -12.97 -22.16
C ALA A 21 30.36 -12.31 -20.77
N ALA A 22 29.57 -12.81 -19.82
CA ALA A 22 29.61 -12.36 -18.42
C ALA A 22 30.97 -12.64 -17.78
N ILE A 23 31.55 -13.82 -18.00
CA ILE A 23 32.89 -14.19 -17.49
C ILE A 23 33.99 -13.32 -18.13
N ARG A 24 33.98 -13.17 -19.46
CA ARG A 24 34.97 -12.32 -20.17
C ARG A 24 34.87 -10.87 -19.72
N GLY A 25 33.64 -10.35 -19.62
CA GLY A 25 33.36 -9.00 -19.14
C GLY A 25 33.82 -8.80 -17.69
N ALA A 26 33.65 -9.79 -16.81
CA ALA A 26 34.09 -9.70 -15.43
C ALA A 26 35.63 -9.73 -15.27
N LYS A 27 36.31 -10.49 -16.13
CA LYS A 27 37.79 -10.59 -16.14
C LYS A 27 38.46 -9.36 -16.74
N ASN A 28 37.99 -8.91 -17.91
CA ASN A 28 38.70 -7.94 -18.75
C ASN A 28 37.99 -6.59 -18.84
N GLY A 29 36.72 -6.53 -18.44
CA GLY A 29 35.91 -5.32 -18.53
C GLY A 29 36.20 -4.34 -17.39
N PRO A 30 35.90 -3.04 -17.61
CA PRO A 30 36.07 -2.02 -16.60
C PRO A 30 35.08 -2.22 -15.44
N LEU A 31 35.56 -1.95 -14.22
CA LEU A 31 34.82 -2.17 -12.98
C LEU A 31 33.50 -1.37 -12.92
N TRP A 32 33.50 -0.15 -13.44
CA TRP A 32 32.31 0.72 -13.41
C TRP A 32 31.11 0.10 -14.16
N VAL A 33 31.33 -0.66 -15.24
CA VAL A 33 30.24 -1.36 -15.95
C VAL A 33 29.65 -2.44 -15.06
N THR A 34 30.48 -3.14 -14.30
CA THR A 34 30.03 -4.19 -13.37
C THR A 34 29.24 -3.59 -12.21
N ILE A 35 29.71 -2.47 -11.66
CA ILE A 35 28.98 -1.74 -10.61
C ILE A 35 27.63 -1.25 -11.14
N ALA A 36 27.60 -0.62 -12.32
CA ALA A 36 26.36 -0.15 -12.93
C ALA A 36 25.37 -1.29 -13.16
N MET A 37 25.83 -2.43 -13.69
CA MET A 37 25.00 -3.63 -13.89
C MET A 37 24.48 -4.21 -12.58
N PHE A 38 25.30 -4.24 -11.53
CA PHE A 38 24.88 -4.70 -10.21
C PHE A 38 23.79 -3.79 -9.63
N VAL A 39 24.01 -2.49 -9.63
CA VAL A 39 23.02 -1.50 -9.14
C VAL A 39 21.72 -1.61 -9.92
N LEU A 40 21.80 -1.66 -11.26
CA LEU A 40 20.60 -1.84 -12.09
C LEU A 40 19.92 -3.18 -11.86
N SER A 41 20.68 -4.25 -11.57
CA SER A 41 20.09 -5.56 -11.28
C SER A 41 19.25 -5.58 -10.00
N ILE A 42 19.51 -4.66 -9.07
CA ILE A 42 18.73 -4.46 -7.84
C ILE A 42 17.54 -3.54 -8.11
N LEU A 43 17.72 -2.47 -8.87
CA LEU A 43 16.68 -1.45 -9.07
C LEU A 43 15.60 -1.86 -10.07
N LEU A 44 15.97 -2.47 -11.20
CA LEU A 44 15.00 -2.80 -12.26
C LEU A 44 13.87 -3.75 -11.81
N PRO A 45 14.10 -4.80 -11.00
CA PRO A 45 13.03 -5.67 -10.52
C PRO A 45 12.08 -4.98 -9.53
N ILE A 46 12.50 -3.86 -8.93
CA ILE A 46 11.69 -3.09 -7.97
C ILE A 46 10.67 -2.21 -8.70
N ILE A 47 10.97 -1.75 -9.92
CA ILE A 47 10.10 -0.82 -10.65
C ILE A 47 8.65 -1.33 -10.78
N PRO A 48 8.38 -2.59 -11.18
CA PRO A 48 7.00 -3.07 -11.25
C PRO A 48 6.31 -3.12 -9.88
N ILE A 49 7.06 -3.42 -8.82
CA ILE A 49 6.55 -3.42 -7.43
C ILE A 49 6.17 -1.99 -7.05
N PHE A 50 7.03 -1.02 -7.35
CA PHE A 50 6.82 0.39 -7.10
C PHE A 50 5.53 0.88 -7.76
N VAL A 51 5.35 0.59 -9.05
CA VAL A 51 4.16 0.96 -9.82
C VAL A 51 2.89 0.28 -9.26
N ALA A 52 2.98 -0.98 -8.85
CA ALA A 52 1.85 -1.66 -8.23
C ALA A 52 1.42 -1.00 -6.90
N GLN A 53 2.39 -0.61 -6.06
CA GLN A 53 2.10 0.07 -4.79
C GLN A 53 1.50 1.48 -5.02
N THR A 54 1.96 2.22 -6.03
CA THR A 54 1.40 3.55 -6.33
C THR A 54 -0.07 3.50 -6.79
N ASN A 55 -0.49 2.38 -7.37
CA ASN A 55 -1.87 2.20 -7.85
C ASN A 55 -2.85 1.75 -6.75
N ILE A 56 -2.37 1.50 -5.52
CA ILE A 56 -3.25 1.15 -4.40
C ILE A 56 -3.97 2.42 -3.94
N ASN A 57 -5.30 2.35 -3.91
CA ASN A 57 -6.16 3.45 -3.49
C ASN A 57 -6.81 3.12 -2.14
N GLY A 58 -6.87 4.12 -1.25
CA GLY A 58 -7.51 3.99 0.06
C GLY A 58 -8.99 3.60 -0.06
N SER A 59 -9.68 4.05 -1.10
CA SER A 59 -11.08 3.74 -1.35
C SER A 59 -11.36 2.31 -1.84
N PHE A 60 -10.33 1.46 -2.01
CA PHE A 60 -10.50 0.12 -2.58
C PHE A 60 -11.48 -0.76 -1.77
N PHE A 61 -11.50 -0.61 -0.43
CA PHE A 61 -12.44 -1.35 0.43
C PHE A 61 -13.92 -1.01 0.18
N LEU A 62 -14.21 0.14 -0.45
CA LEU A 62 -15.56 0.59 -0.82
C LEU A 62 -15.96 0.24 -2.26
N ASN A 63 -15.13 -0.50 -3.00
CA ASN A 63 -15.42 -0.83 -4.40
C ASN A 63 -16.22 -2.13 -4.55
N THR A 64 -16.21 -3.00 -3.53
CA THR A 64 -16.87 -4.31 -3.60
C THR A 64 -18.34 -4.22 -3.20
N TYR A 65 -18.65 -3.60 -2.05
CA TYR A 65 -20.01 -3.34 -1.60
C TYR A 65 -20.05 -2.06 -0.75
N SER A 66 -21.09 -1.24 -0.91
CA SER A 66 -21.27 0.00 -0.14
C SER A 66 -22.38 -0.09 0.92
N TYR A 67 -23.28 -1.08 0.85
CA TYR A 67 -24.38 -1.33 1.81
C TYR A 67 -25.16 -0.08 2.24
N GLY A 68 -25.38 0.86 1.33
CA GLY A 68 -26.12 2.09 1.64
C GLY A 68 -25.30 3.16 2.37
N ILE A 69 -23.98 2.99 2.52
CA ILE A 69 -23.10 3.99 3.13
C ILE A 69 -23.23 5.36 2.46
N GLU A 70 -23.51 5.40 1.16
CA GLU A 70 -23.79 6.63 0.43
C GLU A 70 -24.98 7.40 1.03
N LYS A 71 -26.04 6.69 1.44
CA LYS A 71 -27.20 7.28 2.11
C LYS A 71 -26.88 7.64 3.55
N HIS A 72 -26.15 6.78 4.27
CA HIS A 72 -25.78 7.02 5.67
C HIS A 72 -24.91 8.27 5.81
N LEU A 73 -23.86 8.39 4.98
CA LEU A 73 -22.97 9.56 4.93
C LEU A 73 -23.72 10.82 4.52
N THR A 74 -24.62 10.73 3.53
CA THR A 74 -25.43 11.87 3.10
C THR A 74 -26.36 12.33 4.21
N SER A 75 -27.05 11.40 4.88
CA SER A 75 -27.99 11.72 5.95
C SER A 75 -27.29 12.36 7.15
N ILE A 76 -26.18 11.77 7.60
CA ILE A 76 -25.40 12.32 8.71
C ILE A 76 -24.80 13.67 8.32
N GLY A 77 -24.26 13.80 7.11
CA GLY A 77 -23.66 15.05 6.68
C GLY A 77 -24.68 16.20 6.61
N LEU A 78 -25.88 15.95 6.11
CA LEU A 78 -26.96 16.94 6.09
C LEU A 78 -27.45 17.28 7.50
N ASP A 79 -27.59 16.29 8.39
CA ASP A 79 -27.95 16.55 9.80
C ASP A 79 -26.91 17.44 10.50
N LEU A 80 -25.63 17.09 10.37
CA LEU A 80 -24.52 17.87 10.93
C LEU A 80 -24.49 19.29 10.40
N LYS A 81 -24.72 19.49 9.10
CA LYS A 81 -24.70 20.81 8.47
C LYS A 81 -25.95 21.63 8.81
N ASP A 82 -27.13 21.07 8.58
CA ASP A 82 -28.38 21.83 8.57
C ASP A 82 -28.99 21.96 9.98
N ASN A 83 -28.83 20.94 10.84
CA ASN A 83 -29.42 20.94 12.18
C ASN A 83 -28.43 21.36 13.27
N ARG A 84 -27.14 21.00 13.13
CA ARG A 84 -26.11 21.27 14.15
C ARG A 84 -25.17 22.41 13.79
N ASN A 85 -25.20 22.88 12.54
CA ASN A 85 -24.28 23.88 12.02
C ASN A 85 -22.82 23.52 12.35
N ALA A 86 -22.49 22.25 12.10
CA ALA A 86 -21.18 21.69 12.36
C ALA A 86 -20.22 21.99 11.20
N GLU A 87 -18.99 22.36 11.54
CA GLU A 87 -17.90 22.58 10.59
C GLU A 87 -16.71 21.72 10.98
N PHE A 88 -16.19 20.98 10.00
CA PHE A 88 -15.03 20.10 10.17
C PHE A 88 -13.91 20.70 9.34
N ILE A 89 -12.86 21.18 10.00
CA ILE A 89 -11.80 21.97 9.37
C ILE A 89 -10.47 21.31 9.66
N ILE A 90 -9.70 21.04 8.61
CA ILE A 90 -8.31 20.61 8.73
C ILE A 90 -7.41 21.85 8.73
N GLY A 91 -6.76 22.08 9.87
CA GLY A 91 -5.88 23.23 10.10
C GLY A 91 -4.55 23.15 9.33
N GLU A 92 -3.75 24.22 9.45
CA GLU A 92 -2.37 24.25 8.91
C GLU A 92 -1.42 23.25 9.58
N ASP A 93 -1.77 22.83 10.80
CA ASP A 93 -1.13 21.75 11.54
C ASP A 93 -1.52 20.34 11.04
N HIS A 94 -2.36 20.26 10.01
CA HIS A 94 -2.97 19.02 9.51
C HIS A 94 -3.81 18.29 10.56
N LEU A 95 -4.32 19.01 11.55
CA LEU A 95 -5.24 18.46 12.55
C LEU A 95 -6.68 18.83 12.23
N LEU A 96 -7.57 17.87 12.46
CA LEU A 96 -9.01 18.05 12.40
C LEU A 96 -9.49 18.81 13.63
N SER A 97 -10.17 19.92 13.38
CA SER A 97 -10.95 20.67 14.35
C SER A 97 -12.42 20.58 13.98
N VAL A 98 -13.27 20.44 14.99
CA VAL A 98 -14.72 20.37 14.83
C VAL A 98 -15.35 21.50 15.62
N THR A 99 -16.24 22.27 15.01
CA THR A 99 -17.02 23.32 15.68
C THR A 99 -18.49 23.15 15.40
N GLU A 100 -19.36 23.42 16.37
CA GLU A 100 -20.81 23.47 16.20
C GLU A 100 -21.34 24.82 16.65
N ASN A 101 -22.10 25.52 15.81
CA ASN A 101 -22.55 26.87 16.12
C ASN A 101 -21.40 27.81 16.55
N ASN A 102 -20.23 27.65 15.92
CA ASN A 102 -18.96 28.33 16.25
C ASN A 102 -18.37 27.99 17.63
N VAL A 103 -18.83 26.92 18.28
CA VAL A 103 -18.26 26.42 19.55
C VAL A 103 -17.40 25.19 19.26
N PRO A 104 -16.13 25.15 19.70
CA PRO A 104 -15.26 24.00 19.48
C PRO A 104 -15.79 22.77 20.23
N ILE A 105 -15.83 21.64 19.53
CA ILE A 105 -16.12 20.34 20.11
C ILE A 105 -14.81 19.70 20.52
N ASN A 106 -14.72 19.32 21.80
CA ASN A 106 -13.60 18.54 22.31
C ASN A 106 -13.77 17.08 21.88
N PHE A 107 -12.66 16.47 21.49
CA PHE A 107 -12.61 15.05 21.21
C PHE A 107 -12.62 14.28 22.53
N ASP A 108 -13.42 13.22 22.63
CA ASP A 108 -13.51 12.42 23.85
C ASP A 108 -12.23 11.62 24.07
N ASP A 109 -11.85 11.41 25.33
CA ASP A 109 -10.72 10.56 25.68
C ASP A 109 -10.89 9.14 25.10
N TYR A 110 -9.79 8.58 24.61
CA TYR A 110 -9.76 7.24 24.05
C TYR A 110 -10.22 6.19 25.09
N GLY A 111 -11.46 5.70 24.96
CA GLY A 111 -12.07 4.70 25.85
C GLY A 111 -13.37 5.14 26.55
N THR A 112 -13.76 6.41 26.49
CA THR A 112 -15.05 6.94 27.02
C THR A 112 -16.04 7.35 25.94
N VAL A 113 -15.83 6.82 24.74
CA VAL A 113 -16.40 7.30 23.47
C VAL A 113 -17.92 7.14 23.40
N GLN A 114 -18.62 8.25 23.18
CA GLN A 114 -20.03 8.26 22.77
C GLN A 114 -20.15 8.54 21.26
N PRO A 115 -21.18 8.01 20.57
CA PRO A 115 -21.40 8.31 19.16
C PRO A 115 -21.72 9.80 19.01
N TYR A 116 -20.93 10.49 18.19
CA TYR A 116 -21.14 11.89 17.88
C TYR A 116 -22.30 12.10 16.91
N ALA A 117 -22.44 11.20 15.92
CA ALA A 117 -23.59 11.17 15.02
C ALA A 117 -23.91 9.73 14.61
N ALA A 118 -25.17 9.49 14.24
CA ALA A 118 -25.66 8.15 13.93
C ALA A 118 -26.68 8.19 12.80
N TYR A 119 -26.71 7.12 12.01
CA TYR A 119 -27.81 6.82 11.11
C TYR A 119 -28.56 5.59 11.62
N THR A 120 -29.85 5.77 11.86
CA THR A 120 -30.76 4.72 12.34
C THR A 120 -31.70 4.32 11.21
N ASN A 121 -31.84 3.01 11.03
CA ASN A 121 -32.80 2.44 10.09
C ASN A 121 -34.23 2.69 10.58
N ALA A 122 -35.04 3.39 9.80
CA ALA A 122 -36.42 3.71 10.19
C ALA A 122 -37.34 2.48 10.30
N VAL A 123 -36.96 1.34 9.71
CA VAL A 123 -37.77 0.10 9.73
C VAL A 123 -37.40 -0.77 10.92
N THR A 124 -36.10 -0.99 11.15
CA THR A 124 -35.62 -1.89 12.22
C THR A 124 -35.32 -1.17 13.53
N ASN A 125 -35.25 0.16 13.53
CA ASN A 125 -34.75 0.98 14.64
C ASN A 125 -33.34 0.57 15.12
N GLN A 126 -32.53 -0.02 14.23
CA GLN A 126 -31.14 -0.37 14.49
C GLN A 126 -30.20 0.71 13.94
N TYR A 127 -29.01 0.82 14.53
CA TYR A 127 -27.98 1.70 13.99
C TYR A 127 -27.32 1.03 12.79
N ASP A 128 -27.35 1.64 11.61
CA ASP A 128 -26.64 1.08 10.45
C ASP A 128 -25.25 1.72 10.29
N PHE A 129 -25.08 2.96 10.76
CA PHE A 129 -23.80 3.66 10.71
C PHE A 129 -23.60 4.61 11.88
N LEU A 130 -22.40 4.61 12.46
CA LEU A 130 -22.02 5.46 13.60
C LEU A 130 -20.76 6.27 13.30
N VAL A 131 -20.74 7.52 13.76
CA VAL A 131 -19.60 8.44 13.66
C VAL A 131 -19.13 8.84 15.05
N TYR A 132 -17.83 8.76 15.27
CA TYR A 132 -17.19 9.06 16.55
C TYR A 132 -16.11 10.12 16.40
N LEU A 133 -15.98 10.97 17.41
CA LEU A 133 -14.88 11.93 17.56
C LEU A 133 -14.04 11.52 18.78
N VAL A 134 -12.80 11.10 18.55
CA VAL A 134 -11.94 10.56 19.63
C VAL A 134 -10.56 11.20 19.65
N ASP A 135 -10.08 11.56 20.84
CA ASP A 135 -8.72 12.05 21.07
C ASP A 135 -7.81 10.84 21.23
N ALA A 136 -7.53 10.20 20.10
CA ALA A 136 -6.60 9.10 20.04
C ALA A 136 -5.20 9.64 19.68
N PRO A 137 -4.11 9.08 20.25
CA PRO A 137 -2.78 9.31 19.70
C PRO A 137 -2.75 8.90 18.22
N THR A 138 -1.74 9.31 17.46
CA THR A 138 -1.56 8.93 16.04
C THR A 138 -1.49 7.41 15.90
N ILE A 139 -2.62 6.71 15.80
CA ILE A 139 -2.65 5.25 15.85
C ILE A 139 -2.38 4.74 14.43
N SER A 140 -1.10 4.55 14.12
CA SER A 140 -0.68 3.74 12.98
C SER A 140 -1.03 2.24 13.16
N ASP A 141 -1.48 1.83 14.34
CA ASP A 141 -1.69 0.42 14.69
C ASP A 141 -3.18 0.06 14.84
N LYS A 142 -3.72 -0.54 13.76
CA LYS A 142 -5.08 -1.12 13.70
C LYS A 142 -5.44 -1.96 14.93
N ARG A 143 -4.45 -2.56 15.61
CA ARG A 143 -4.66 -3.41 16.78
C ARG A 143 -5.20 -2.64 17.97
N VAL A 144 -4.68 -1.45 18.26
CA VAL A 144 -5.12 -0.66 19.43
C VAL A 144 -6.58 -0.24 19.25
N ILE A 145 -6.90 0.29 18.05
CA ILE A 145 -8.27 0.61 17.62
C ILE A 145 -9.17 -0.62 17.78
N ASN A 146 -8.81 -1.75 17.19
CA ASN A 146 -9.69 -2.92 17.20
C ASN A 146 -9.88 -3.53 18.60
N THR A 147 -8.87 -3.51 19.48
CA THR A 147 -8.97 -4.18 20.80
C THR A 147 -9.89 -3.43 21.77
N ASN A 148 -9.90 -2.09 21.75
CA ASN A 148 -10.76 -1.29 22.62
C ASN A 148 -12.16 -1.04 22.02
N ILE A 149 -12.30 -1.10 20.70
CA ILE A 149 -13.56 -0.88 19.97
C ILE A 149 -14.37 -2.16 19.86
N VAL A 150 -13.73 -3.32 19.75
CA VAL A 150 -14.46 -4.59 19.74
C VAL A 150 -15.36 -4.73 20.98
N THR A 151 -14.94 -4.24 22.15
CA THR A 151 -15.75 -4.28 23.38
C THR A 151 -16.82 -3.19 23.47
N MET A 152 -16.62 -2.02 22.86
CA MET A 152 -17.59 -0.90 22.96
C MET A 152 -18.76 -0.99 21.96
N PHE A 153 -18.62 -1.77 20.90
CA PHE A 153 -19.55 -1.77 19.76
C PHE A 153 -20.45 -3.00 19.68
N TYR A 154 -20.17 -4.04 20.51
CA TYR A 154 -21.04 -5.21 20.61
C TYR A 154 -22.40 -4.89 21.25
N GLU A 155 -22.48 -3.85 22.09
CA GLU A 155 -23.68 -3.52 22.87
C GLU A 155 -24.63 -2.53 22.15
N LEU A 156 -24.12 -1.73 21.20
CA LEU A 156 -24.86 -0.64 20.55
C LEU A 156 -25.62 -1.05 19.27
N GLY A 157 -25.83 -2.34 19.01
CA GLY A 157 -26.50 -2.82 17.79
C GLY A 157 -28.00 -2.48 17.71
N THR A 158 -28.61 -2.06 18.82
CA THR A 158 -30.04 -1.78 18.94
C THR A 158 -30.27 -0.46 19.69
N THR A 159 -31.33 0.27 19.33
CA THR A 159 -31.79 1.43 20.13
C THR A 159 -32.45 1.02 21.46
N GLN A 160 -32.54 -0.28 21.74
CA GLN A 160 -33.11 -0.86 22.96
C GLN A 160 -32.10 -1.82 23.60
N GLU A 161 -31.98 -1.82 24.93
CA GLU A 161 -31.18 -2.83 25.65
C GLU A 161 -31.73 -4.24 25.35
N SER A 162 -30.96 -5.08 24.65
CA SER A 162 -31.37 -6.46 24.38
C SER A 162 -30.93 -7.38 25.52
N SER A 163 -31.88 -8.16 26.05
CA SER A 163 -31.64 -9.11 27.16
C SER A 163 -31.17 -10.49 26.69
N SER A 164 -30.85 -10.68 25.41
CA SER A 164 -30.51 -11.98 24.81
C SER A 164 -29.30 -11.89 23.88
N SER A 165 -28.34 -12.79 24.07
CA SER A 165 -27.04 -12.85 23.37
C SER A 165 -27.11 -13.24 21.88
N ASP A 166 -28.30 -13.55 21.34
CA ASP A 166 -28.47 -14.07 19.98
C ASP A 166 -28.71 -12.98 18.90
N ASP A 167 -28.91 -11.71 19.30
CA ASP A 167 -29.10 -10.57 18.38
C ASP A 167 -27.88 -9.63 18.34
N ALA A 168 -26.67 -10.16 18.52
CA ALA A 168 -25.46 -9.37 18.43
C ALA A 168 -25.25 -8.90 16.98
N TYR A 169 -25.44 -7.59 16.74
CA TYR A 169 -25.15 -6.93 15.46
C TYR A 169 -24.15 -5.80 15.70
N ARG A 170 -23.23 -5.61 14.75
CA ARG A 170 -22.25 -4.52 14.79
C ARG A 170 -22.54 -3.51 13.67
N PRO A 171 -22.88 -2.25 13.99
CA PRO A 171 -23.01 -1.21 12.98
C PRO A 171 -21.70 -0.96 12.27
N SER A 172 -21.77 -0.53 11.00
CA SER A 172 -20.62 0.09 10.34
C SER A 172 -20.26 1.40 11.05
N TYR A 173 -18.98 1.78 11.07
CA TYR A 173 -18.58 2.99 11.79
C TYR A 173 -17.39 3.71 11.17
N LEU A 174 -17.38 5.03 11.41
CA LEU A 174 -16.30 5.96 11.11
C LEU A 174 -15.82 6.60 12.42
N ILE A 175 -14.53 6.61 12.62
CA ILE A 175 -13.89 7.30 13.75
C ILE A 175 -13.04 8.39 13.14
N LEU A 176 -13.26 9.60 13.62
CA LEU A 176 -12.43 10.75 13.33
C LEU A 176 -11.62 11.04 14.59
N TYR A 177 -10.32 11.11 14.40
CA TYR A 177 -9.38 11.54 15.43
C TYR A 177 -8.61 12.73 14.89
N LYS A 178 -7.91 13.45 15.76
CA LYS A 178 -7.31 14.74 15.40
C LYS A 178 -6.41 14.66 14.18
N ASP A 179 -5.64 13.59 14.00
CA ASP A 179 -4.69 13.46 12.88
C ASP A 179 -5.13 12.50 11.76
N GLY A 180 -6.37 11.98 11.79
CA GLY A 180 -6.81 11.03 10.77
C GLY A 180 -8.19 10.45 10.95
N LEU A 181 -8.43 9.33 10.26
CA LEU A 181 -9.70 8.62 10.29
C LEU A 181 -9.54 7.10 10.24
N TYR A 182 -10.57 6.41 10.72
CA TYR A 182 -10.70 4.96 10.67
C TYR A 182 -12.11 4.58 10.21
N VAL A 183 -12.23 3.64 9.29
CA VAL A 183 -13.52 3.15 8.80
C VAL A 183 -13.56 1.64 8.86
N SER A 184 -14.65 1.09 9.40
CA SER A 184 -14.93 -0.34 9.34
C SER A 184 -16.36 -0.56 8.86
N LEU A 185 -16.52 -1.52 7.95
CA LEU A 185 -17.81 -1.89 7.39
C LEU A 185 -18.18 -3.30 7.80
N PHE A 186 -19.42 -3.47 8.21
CA PHE A 186 -20.04 -4.71 8.64
C PHE A 186 -21.26 -4.99 7.79
N GLU A 187 -21.54 -6.28 7.57
CA GLU A 187 -22.77 -6.68 6.89
C GLU A 187 -24.00 -6.30 7.74
N ASN A 188 -25.09 -5.92 7.07
CA ASN A 188 -26.33 -5.57 7.77
C ASN A 188 -26.78 -6.72 8.67
N SER A 189 -27.06 -6.40 9.93
CA SER A 189 -27.50 -7.37 10.95
C SER A 189 -26.52 -8.54 11.19
N SER A 190 -25.22 -8.35 10.92
CA SER A 190 -24.14 -9.33 11.18
C SER A 190 -23.01 -8.76 12.07
N ILE A 191 -22.22 -9.66 12.65
CA ILE A 191 -20.95 -9.32 13.32
C ILE A 191 -19.75 -9.42 12.39
N GLU A 192 -19.95 -9.94 11.17
CA GLU A 192 -18.88 -10.19 10.21
C GLU A 192 -18.50 -8.90 9.46
N PRO A 193 -17.20 -8.53 9.45
CA PRO A 193 -16.72 -7.40 8.68
C PRO A 193 -16.71 -7.76 7.19
N ILE A 194 -17.23 -6.86 6.35
CA ILE A 194 -17.27 -7.02 4.89
C ILE A 194 -15.87 -6.95 4.28
N ALA A 195 -15.05 -6.07 4.85
CA ALA A 195 -13.71 -5.78 4.37
C ALA A 195 -12.78 -5.49 5.54
N ASN A 196 -11.48 -5.61 5.27
CA ASN A 196 -10.48 -5.08 6.19
C ASN A 196 -10.73 -3.60 6.44
N SER A 197 -10.69 -3.19 7.70
CA SER A 197 -10.83 -1.80 8.08
C SER A 197 -9.76 -0.91 7.48
N TYR A 198 -10.14 0.33 7.26
CA TYR A 198 -9.32 1.39 6.70
C TYR A 198 -8.77 2.29 7.82
N VAL A 199 -7.51 2.70 7.67
CA VAL A 199 -6.85 3.74 8.50
C VAL A 199 -6.21 4.72 7.52
N GLY A 200 -6.38 6.01 7.76
CA GLY A 200 -5.72 7.08 7.02
C GLY A 200 -5.42 8.28 7.91
N ASP A 201 -4.46 9.12 7.51
CA ASP A 201 -4.08 10.34 8.22
C ASP A 201 -4.36 11.62 7.41
N PHE A 202 -4.37 12.78 8.05
CA PHE A 202 -4.63 14.06 7.40
C PHE A 202 -3.36 14.82 6.97
N LYS A 203 -2.17 14.22 7.11
CA LYS A 203 -0.88 14.88 6.85
C LYS A 203 -0.70 15.34 5.40
N THR A 204 -1.33 14.66 4.45
CA THR A 204 -1.29 14.97 3.02
C THR A 204 -2.52 15.75 2.56
N THR A 205 -3.50 15.96 3.45
CA THR A 205 -4.70 16.71 3.14
C THR A 205 -4.40 18.20 3.12
N LYS A 206 -4.97 18.93 2.16
CA LYS A 206 -4.77 20.37 2.03
C LYS A 206 -5.31 21.09 3.28
N PRO A 207 -4.47 21.89 3.97
CA PRO A 207 -4.95 22.81 4.99
C PRO A 207 -6.04 23.72 4.41
N SER A 208 -7.02 24.11 5.23
CA SER A 208 -8.20 24.89 4.84
C SER A 208 -9.32 24.11 4.15
N THR A 209 -9.29 22.78 4.12
CA THR A 209 -10.43 21.99 3.63
C THR A 209 -11.53 21.95 4.69
N THR A 210 -12.69 22.52 4.36
CA THR A 210 -13.95 22.31 5.09
C THR A 210 -14.44 20.91 4.76
N PHE A 211 -13.88 19.91 5.42
CA PHE A 211 -14.08 18.47 5.17
C PHE A 211 -15.55 18.10 4.94
N LEU A 212 -16.45 18.58 5.81
CA LEU A 212 -17.89 18.29 5.72
C LEU A 212 -18.54 18.98 4.51
N THR A 213 -18.20 20.24 4.26
CA THR A 213 -18.72 21.00 3.11
C THR A 213 -18.23 20.42 1.80
N ASP A 214 -16.96 20.02 1.72
CA ASP A 214 -16.36 19.41 0.53
C ASP A 214 -16.99 18.03 0.26
N LEU A 215 -17.29 17.27 1.32
CA LEU A 215 -18.02 16.01 1.21
C LEU A 215 -19.41 16.20 0.58
N LEU A 216 -20.15 17.22 1.02
CA LEU A 216 -21.53 17.51 0.60
C LEU A 216 -21.64 18.33 -0.71
N THR A 217 -20.54 18.88 -1.21
CA THR A 217 -20.55 19.67 -2.44
C THR A 217 -20.44 18.73 -3.65
N VAL A 218 -21.60 18.37 -4.22
CA VAL A 218 -21.69 17.49 -5.40
C VAL A 218 -21.95 18.32 -6.65
N ARG A 219 -21.16 18.05 -7.69
CA ARG A 219 -21.31 18.66 -9.02
C ARG A 219 -21.61 17.59 -10.06
N ASP A 220 -22.52 17.90 -10.97
CA ASP A 220 -22.81 17.07 -12.14
C ASP A 220 -21.68 17.17 -13.19
N LYS A 221 -21.75 16.36 -14.25
CA LYS A 221 -20.82 16.36 -15.39
C LYS A 221 -20.64 17.73 -16.06
N ASN A 222 -21.62 18.62 -15.93
CA ASN A 222 -21.58 20.00 -16.44
C ASN A 222 -21.10 21.02 -15.39
N GLU A 223 -20.48 20.56 -14.30
CA GLU A 223 -19.99 21.37 -13.16
C GLU A 223 -21.06 22.14 -12.37
N GLN A 224 -22.33 21.91 -12.65
CA GLN A 224 -23.46 22.48 -11.91
C GLN A 224 -23.66 21.77 -10.58
N LEU A 225 -24.02 22.53 -9.55
CA LEU A 225 -24.32 21.99 -8.23
C LEU A 225 -25.60 21.14 -8.27
N VAL A 226 -25.50 19.92 -7.77
CA VAL A 226 -26.65 19.02 -7.62
C VAL A 226 -27.38 19.39 -6.33
N THR A 227 -28.72 19.48 -6.39
CA THR A 227 -29.53 19.75 -5.20
C THR A 227 -29.32 18.69 -4.13
N ALA A 228 -29.01 19.13 -2.92
CA ALA A 228 -28.82 18.26 -1.77
C ALA A 228 -30.11 17.51 -1.41
N SER A 229 -30.07 16.18 -1.49
CA SER A 229 -31.20 15.33 -1.11
C SER A 229 -30.76 13.88 -0.92
N ILE A 230 -31.25 13.23 0.14
CA ILE A 230 -31.04 11.79 0.41
C ILE A 230 -31.76 10.92 -0.64
N LEU A 231 -32.83 11.44 -1.26
CA LEU A 231 -33.61 10.72 -2.28
C LEU A 231 -32.97 10.81 -3.68
N SER A 232 -32.05 11.75 -3.89
CA SER A 232 -31.35 11.93 -5.16
C SER A 232 -30.17 10.97 -5.25
N VAL A 233 -30.32 9.91 -6.05
CA VAL A 233 -29.24 8.93 -6.30
C VAL A 233 -27.96 9.61 -6.81
N ALA A 234 -28.11 10.59 -7.71
CA ALA A 234 -26.98 11.34 -8.25
C ALA A 234 -26.22 12.13 -7.17
N TYR A 235 -26.95 12.64 -6.16
CA TYR A 235 -26.34 13.36 -5.05
C TYR A 235 -25.62 12.39 -4.09
N THR A 236 -26.29 11.30 -3.67
CA THR A 236 -25.70 10.31 -2.75
C THR A 236 -24.47 9.64 -3.34
N ASP A 237 -24.48 9.32 -4.64
CA ASP A 237 -23.31 8.77 -5.35
C ASP A 237 -22.17 9.78 -5.43
N GLY A 238 -22.50 11.06 -5.59
CA GLY A 238 -21.54 12.17 -5.55
C GLY A 238 -20.88 12.31 -4.19
N VAL A 239 -21.66 12.24 -3.10
CA VAL A 239 -21.14 12.26 -1.72
C VAL A 239 -20.21 11.06 -1.49
N LEU A 240 -20.61 9.86 -1.93
CA LEU A 240 -19.74 8.68 -1.84
C LEU A 240 -18.44 8.87 -2.64
N LYS A 241 -18.50 9.45 -3.83
CA LYS A 241 -17.31 9.74 -4.64
C LYS A 241 -16.38 10.73 -3.94
N ASN A 242 -16.93 11.79 -3.33
CA ASN A 242 -16.15 12.75 -2.54
C ASN A 242 -15.52 12.06 -1.32
N PHE A 243 -16.26 11.18 -0.63
CA PHE A 243 -15.73 10.38 0.47
C PHE A 243 -14.60 9.46 0.02
N LYS A 244 -14.75 8.77 -1.11
CA LYS A 244 -13.69 7.95 -1.71
C LYS A 244 -12.44 8.79 -2.00
N ASN A 245 -12.59 10.04 -2.43
CA ASN A 245 -11.46 10.95 -2.64
C ASN A 245 -10.74 11.30 -1.33
N VAL A 246 -11.50 11.59 -0.27
CA VAL A 246 -10.95 11.81 1.08
C VAL A 246 -10.14 10.59 1.55
N LEU A 247 -10.68 9.39 1.37
CA LEU A 247 -9.99 8.13 1.71
C LEU A 247 -8.72 7.91 0.87
N ASN A 248 -8.70 8.36 -0.37
CA ASN A 248 -7.50 8.26 -1.22
C ASN A 248 -6.42 9.24 -0.76
N VAL A 249 -6.78 10.50 -0.49
CA VAL A 249 -5.84 11.53 -0.02
C VAL A 249 -5.26 11.14 1.34
N SER A 250 -6.10 10.68 2.27
CA SER A 250 -5.65 10.26 3.61
C SER A 250 -4.84 8.95 3.63
N TYR A 251 -4.85 8.20 2.52
CA TYR A 251 -4.02 7.01 2.37
C TYR A 251 -2.63 7.31 1.80
N GLU A 252 -2.37 8.53 1.29
CA GLU A 252 -1.10 8.85 0.61
C GLU A 252 0.11 8.68 1.52
N THR A 253 0.04 9.09 2.78
CA THR A 253 1.15 8.89 3.73
C THR A 253 1.48 7.41 3.91
N GLN A 254 0.47 6.57 4.14
CA GLN A 254 0.65 5.13 4.30
C GLN A 254 1.14 4.48 2.99
N LYS A 255 0.66 4.95 1.84
CA LYS A 255 1.08 4.50 0.52
C LYS A 255 2.57 4.76 0.30
N VAL A 256 3.02 5.99 0.54
CA VAL A 256 4.44 6.37 0.42
C VAL A 256 5.30 5.58 1.40
N TYR A 257 4.87 5.43 2.64
CA TYR A 257 5.58 4.61 3.63
C TYR A 257 5.71 3.15 3.19
N ASN A 258 4.61 2.51 2.80
CA ASN A 258 4.60 1.13 2.32
C ASN A 258 5.45 0.95 1.06
N LEU A 259 5.41 1.92 0.15
CA LEU A 259 6.20 1.93 -1.07
C LEU A 259 7.71 1.96 -0.77
N TRP A 260 8.17 2.85 0.12
CA TRP A 260 9.58 2.90 0.50
C TRP A 260 10.02 1.68 1.31
N MET A 261 9.19 1.25 2.27
CA MET A 261 9.48 0.08 3.09
C MET A 261 9.58 -1.19 2.24
N SER A 262 8.60 -1.45 1.38
CA SER A 262 8.61 -2.62 0.48
C SER A 262 9.77 -2.57 -0.51
N SER A 263 10.01 -1.42 -1.16
CA SER A 263 11.15 -1.24 -2.08
C SER A 263 12.48 -1.47 -1.38
N GLY A 264 12.65 -0.94 -0.17
CA GLY A 264 13.87 -1.10 0.63
C GLY A 264 14.12 -2.55 1.05
N VAL A 265 13.08 -3.25 1.51
CA VAL A 265 13.15 -4.67 1.87
C VAL A 265 13.54 -5.51 0.65
N TYR A 266 12.88 -5.32 -0.51
CA TYR A 266 13.22 -6.08 -1.71
C TYR A 266 14.62 -5.74 -2.25
N ALA A 267 15.04 -4.48 -2.18
CA ALA A 267 16.42 -4.09 -2.53
C ALA A 267 17.44 -4.84 -1.66
N ALA A 268 17.21 -4.92 -0.35
CA ALA A 268 18.07 -5.65 0.58
C ALA A 268 18.08 -7.15 0.27
N VAL A 269 16.93 -7.75 -0.04
CA VAL A 269 16.82 -9.16 -0.44
C VAL A 269 17.59 -9.42 -1.72
N PHE A 270 17.44 -8.59 -2.76
CA PHE A 270 18.15 -8.77 -4.03
C PHE A 270 19.65 -8.58 -3.88
N LEU A 271 20.09 -7.60 -3.08
CA LEU A 271 21.51 -7.41 -2.75
C LEU A 271 22.08 -8.62 -2.02
N GLY A 272 21.39 -9.09 -0.97
CA GLY A 272 21.81 -10.27 -0.20
C GLY A 272 21.87 -11.52 -1.06
N LEU A 273 20.89 -11.70 -1.94
CA LEU A 273 20.85 -12.83 -2.87
C LEU A 273 21.96 -12.75 -3.92
N GLY A 274 22.28 -11.56 -4.44
CA GLY A 274 23.40 -11.41 -5.37
C GLY A 274 24.75 -11.74 -4.72
N ILE A 275 24.98 -11.26 -3.50
CA ILE A 275 26.18 -11.61 -2.71
C ILE A 275 26.24 -13.13 -2.46
N LEU A 276 25.12 -13.75 -2.08
CA LEU A 276 25.02 -15.19 -1.85
C LEU A 276 25.30 -15.98 -3.13
N MET A 277 24.75 -15.59 -4.27
CA MET A 277 24.98 -16.25 -5.56
C MET A 277 26.43 -16.12 -6.02
N GLY A 278 27.06 -14.96 -5.79
CA GLY A 278 28.49 -14.75 -6.03
C GLY A 278 29.35 -15.65 -5.14
N PHE A 279 28.97 -15.81 -3.88
CA PHE A 279 29.61 -16.72 -2.95
C PHE A 279 29.43 -18.20 -3.34
N LEU A 280 28.22 -18.62 -3.72
CA LEU A 280 27.95 -19.98 -4.20
C LEU A 280 28.79 -20.31 -5.43
N MET A 281 28.87 -19.41 -6.41
CA MET A 281 29.75 -19.60 -7.57
C MET A 281 31.21 -19.75 -7.16
N TRP A 282 31.68 -18.99 -6.19
CA TRP A 282 33.03 -19.14 -5.67
C TRP A 282 33.26 -20.54 -5.06
N VAL A 283 32.33 -21.03 -4.22
CA VAL A 283 32.41 -22.38 -3.65
C VAL A 283 32.44 -23.45 -4.74
N LEU A 284 31.58 -23.34 -5.76
CA LEU A 284 31.53 -24.30 -6.88
C LEU A 284 32.84 -24.34 -7.69
N THR A 285 33.58 -23.23 -7.74
CA THR A 285 34.89 -23.21 -8.40
C THR A 285 36.02 -23.84 -7.56
N ARG A 286 35.84 -24.06 -6.24
CA ARG A 286 36.88 -24.60 -5.34
C ARG A 286 37.10 -26.12 -5.40
N GLY A 287 36.39 -26.83 -6.28
CA GLY A 287 36.63 -28.26 -6.49
C GLY A 287 38.08 -28.55 -6.93
N LYS A 288 38.73 -29.57 -6.36
CA LYS A 288 40.12 -29.95 -6.68
C LYS A 288 40.34 -30.21 -8.18
N ASN A 289 39.33 -30.76 -8.87
CA ASN A 289 39.36 -31.09 -10.30
C ASN A 289 38.69 -30.00 -11.16
N ASN A 290 38.39 -28.82 -10.59
CA ASN A 290 37.78 -27.74 -11.35
C ASN A 290 38.87 -26.85 -11.99
N PRO A 291 38.89 -26.71 -13.33
CA PRO A 291 39.86 -25.85 -14.01
C PRO A 291 39.74 -24.36 -13.61
N ASN A 292 38.61 -23.95 -13.04
CA ASN A 292 38.37 -22.57 -12.61
C ASN A 292 38.69 -22.29 -11.13
N ASN A 293 39.41 -23.18 -10.43
CA ASN A 293 39.78 -23.01 -9.01
C ASN A 293 40.66 -21.78 -8.71
N TYR A 294 41.22 -21.13 -9.74
CA TYR A 294 41.93 -19.87 -9.59
C TYR A 294 41.00 -18.64 -9.43
N PHE A 295 39.68 -18.80 -9.55
CA PHE A 295 38.75 -17.68 -9.39
C PHE A 295 38.74 -17.19 -7.94
N SER A 296 39.08 -15.91 -7.75
CA SER A 296 38.92 -15.25 -6.45
C SER A 296 37.44 -14.95 -6.20
N TRP A 297 37.06 -14.84 -4.93
CA TRP A 297 35.69 -14.47 -4.55
C TRP A 297 35.24 -13.16 -5.22
N TRP A 298 36.14 -12.17 -5.31
CA TRP A 298 35.88 -10.92 -6.01
C TRP A 298 35.60 -11.08 -7.50
N LEU A 299 36.25 -12.03 -8.17
CA LEU A 299 35.97 -12.30 -9.58
C LEU A 299 34.58 -12.95 -9.73
N CYS A 300 34.23 -13.89 -8.85
CA CYS A 300 32.90 -14.52 -8.84
C CYS A 300 31.79 -13.50 -8.56
N ALA A 301 32.00 -12.56 -7.63
CA ALA A 301 31.07 -11.46 -7.37
C ALA A 301 30.91 -10.54 -8.59
N LYS A 302 31.98 -10.24 -9.33
CA LYS A 302 31.88 -9.47 -10.59
C LYS A 302 31.14 -10.23 -11.70
N ILE A 303 31.31 -11.54 -11.76
CA ILE A 303 30.57 -12.40 -12.71
C ILE A 303 29.08 -12.37 -12.36
N GLU A 304 28.75 -12.54 -11.08
CA GLU A 304 27.37 -12.47 -10.57
C GLU A 304 26.70 -11.15 -10.94
N ALA A 305 27.35 -10.03 -10.62
CA ALA A 305 26.84 -8.69 -10.93
C ALA A 305 26.49 -8.48 -12.41
N ARG A 306 27.25 -9.11 -13.33
CA ARG A 306 26.97 -9.05 -14.77
C ARG A 306 25.90 -10.05 -15.22
N LEU A 307 25.75 -11.16 -14.51
CA LEU A 307 24.71 -12.16 -14.77
C LEU A 307 23.36 -11.70 -14.25
N ALA A 308 23.30 -11.05 -13.09
CA ALA A 308 22.07 -10.60 -12.44
C ALA A 308 21.29 -9.57 -13.26
N PHE A 309 21.96 -8.86 -14.16
CA PHE A 309 21.35 -7.82 -14.98
C PHE A 309 20.26 -8.34 -15.94
N SER A 310 20.39 -9.51 -16.57
CA SER A 310 19.31 -10.00 -17.46
C SER A 310 18.12 -10.63 -16.74
N PRO A 311 18.26 -11.41 -15.65
CA PRO A 311 17.17 -11.71 -14.74
C PRO A 311 16.40 -10.46 -14.33
N ALA A 312 17.12 -9.38 -14.03
CA ALA A 312 16.48 -8.11 -13.67
C ALA A 312 15.66 -7.48 -14.80
N LEU A 313 16.16 -7.50 -16.03
CA LEU A 313 15.41 -7.04 -17.21
C LEU A 313 14.20 -7.92 -17.51
N ILE A 314 14.33 -9.24 -17.37
CA ILE A 314 13.21 -10.17 -17.53
C ILE A 314 12.15 -9.86 -16.48
N THR A 315 12.54 -9.69 -15.21
CA THR A 315 11.61 -9.33 -14.14
C THR A 315 10.98 -7.97 -14.35
N LEU A 316 11.69 -6.99 -14.90
CA LEU A 316 11.09 -5.70 -15.26
C LEU A 316 9.94 -5.91 -16.24
N VAL A 317 10.18 -6.61 -17.35
CA VAL A 317 9.18 -6.80 -18.41
C VAL A 317 8.02 -7.67 -17.93
N VAL A 318 8.30 -8.83 -17.35
CA VAL A 318 7.26 -9.77 -16.90
C VAL A 318 6.55 -9.26 -15.65
N GLY A 319 7.27 -8.55 -14.77
CA GLY A 319 6.74 -7.99 -13.54
C GLY A 319 5.70 -6.91 -13.77
N PHE A 320 5.69 -6.21 -14.91
CA PHE A 320 4.58 -5.30 -15.22
C PHE A 320 3.24 -6.04 -15.42
N PHE A 321 3.27 -7.29 -15.88
CA PHE A 321 2.07 -8.12 -16.00
C PHE A 321 1.70 -8.82 -14.69
N LEU A 322 2.71 -9.19 -13.88
CA LEU A 322 2.56 -9.96 -12.65
C LEU A 322 3.33 -9.33 -11.49
N ALA A 323 2.98 -8.10 -11.11
CA ALA A 323 3.77 -7.31 -10.16
C ALA A 323 3.91 -7.96 -8.79
N SER A 324 2.87 -8.65 -8.31
CA SER A 324 2.92 -9.41 -7.04
C SER A 324 3.93 -10.57 -7.07
N GLN A 325 4.24 -11.09 -8.26
CA GLN A 325 5.17 -12.22 -8.44
C GLN A 325 6.57 -11.75 -8.90
N ALA A 326 6.79 -10.45 -9.10
CA ALA A 326 8.06 -9.92 -9.60
C ALA A 326 9.29 -10.36 -8.76
N PRO A 327 9.25 -10.35 -7.40
CA PRO A 327 10.36 -10.86 -6.60
C PRO A 327 10.68 -12.33 -6.87
N LEU A 328 9.64 -13.17 -6.97
CA LEU A 328 9.80 -14.59 -7.22
C LEU A 328 10.39 -14.86 -8.61
N ILE A 329 9.91 -14.14 -9.63
CA ILE A 329 10.42 -14.23 -11.00
C ILE A 329 11.91 -13.88 -11.03
N TYR A 330 12.34 -12.83 -10.32
CA TYR A 330 13.75 -12.46 -10.24
C TYR A 330 14.60 -13.56 -9.60
N ILE A 331 14.16 -14.09 -8.45
CA ILE A 331 14.86 -15.14 -7.72
C ILE A 331 15.03 -16.38 -8.59
N MET A 332 13.95 -16.82 -9.25
CA MET A 332 13.99 -18.02 -10.09
C MET A 332 14.87 -17.84 -11.33
N THR A 333 14.72 -16.71 -12.03
CA THR A 333 15.52 -16.46 -13.26
C THR A 333 17.00 -16.30 -12.95
N LEU A 334 17.36 -15.66 -11.83
CA LEU A 334 18.72 -15.58 -11.35
C LEU A 334 19.26 -16.96 -10.94
N GLY A 335 18.48 -17.75 -10.20
CA GLY A 335 18.84 -19.12 -9.82
C GLY A 335 19.12 -20.01 -11.03
N VAL A 336 18.21 -20.06 -12.01
CA VAL A 336 18.38 -20.83 -13.26
C VAL A 336 19.64 -20.37 -14.00
N ARG A 337 19.91 -19.06 -14.02
CA ARG A 337 21.08 -18.51 -14.70
C ARG A 337 22.38 -18.91 -14.02
N VAL A 338 22.44 -18.87 -12.69
CA VAL A 338 23.60 -19.30 -11.89
C VAL A 338 23.82 -20.81 -12.02
N MET A 339 22.74 -21.61 -12.06
CA MET A 339 22.83 -23.05 -12.34
C MET A 339 23.35 -23.33 -13.76
N TRP A 340 22.90 -22.57 -14.75
CA TRP A 340 23.38 -22.72 -16.13
C TRP A 340 24.89 -22.47 -16.22
N ILE A 341 25.38 -21.36 -15.65
CA ILE A 341 26.83 -21.07 -15.68
C ILE A 341 27.62 -22.15 -14.93
N SER A 342 27.09 -22.68 -13.81
CA SER A 342 27.75 -23.77 -13.10
C SER A 342 27.84 -25.06 -13.93
N MET A 343 26.80 -25.38 -14.70
CA MET A 343 26.73 -26.61 -15.49
C MET A 343 27.54 -26.55 -16.80
N LYS A 344 27.61 -25.39 -17.47
CA LYS A 344 28.27 -25.27 -18.78
C LYS A 344 29.68 -24.71 -18.71
N GLU A 345 29.87 -23.61 -17.99
CA GLU A 345 31.12 -22.83 -18.02
C GLU A 345 32.06 -23.15 -16.86
N LEU A 346 31.52 -23.53 -15.71
CA LEU A 346 32.28 -23.84 -14.50
C LEU A 346 32.40 -25.35 -14.22
N ARG A 347 32.04 -26.20 -15.19
CA ARG A 347 32.08 -27.66 -15.03
C ARG A 347 33.49 -28.18 -14.74
N PRO A 348 33.65 -29.14 -13.82
CA PRO A 348 34.92 -29.86 -13.67
C PRO A 348 35.23 -30.64 -14.95
N VAL A 349 36.51 -30.77 -15.28
CA VAL A 349 36.93 -31.67 -16.37
C VAL A 349 36.64 -33.08 -15.91
N GLN A 350 35.80 -33.82 -16.65
CA GLN A 350 35.61 -35.24 -16.40
C GLN A 350 36.95 -35.93 -16.65
N ALA A 351 37.48 -36.57 -15.60
CA ALA A 351 38.70 -37.36 -15.67
C ALA A 351 38.52 -38.58 -16.56
#